data_AF-A0A3C0EPF7-F1
#
_entry.id   AF-A0A3C0EPF7-F1
#
_cell.length_a   1.000
_cell.length_b   1.000
_cell.length_c   1.000
_cell.angle_alpha   90.00
_cell.angle_beta   90.00
_cell.angle_gamma   90.00
#
_symmetry.space_group_name_H-M   'P 1'
#
loop_
_entity.id
_entity.type
_entity.pdbx_description
1 polymer ?
#
loop_
_entity_poly.entity_id
_entity_poly.type
_entity_poly.pdbx_seq_one_letter_code
_entity_poly.pdbx_strand_id
1 'polypeptide(L)'
;MSDTTTKGKPRPALFRALGNNEPPTEISADGQRYVQVTIFKHDSWAATGLYAHVDDPSNKIIAKFNRQQSILGLPMTWLGWILASGEHTIMKVMADEPTIARTFDVIEIEGKRVSHVAAHAFIEGHPLTPNDRVTDEFFPTLKEVLEKLHSRKI
;
A
#
# COMPACT_ATOMS: atom_id res chain seq x y z
N MET A 1 13.86 -9.19 29.65
CA MET A 1 14.53 -8.06 28.99
C MET A 1 13.46 -7.28 28.23
N SER A 2 13.04 -6.15 28.79
CA SER A 2 11.97 -5.33 28.21
C SER A 2 12.59 -4.39 27.17
N ASP A 3 12.17 -4.53 25.93
CA ASP A 3 12.60 -3.71 24.80
C ASP A 3 11.87 -2.36 24.84
N THR A 4 12.46 -1.39 25.55
CA THR A 4 12.03 0.02 25.56
C THR A 4 12.59 0.74 24.33
N THR A 5 12.10 0.38 23.14
CA THR A 5 12.25 1.25 21.97
C THR A 5 11.37 2.49 22.22
N THR A 6 12.01 3.62 22.57
CA THR A 6 11.31 4.86 22.93
C THR A 6 10.58 5.37 21.69
N LYS A 7 9.25 5.23 21.66
CA LYS A 7 8.39 5.70 20.57
C LYS A 7 8.54 7.24 20.51
N GLY A 8 9.19 7.73 19.45
CA GLY A 8 9.40 9.18 19.26
C GLY A 8 8.08 9.96 19.24
N LYS A 9 8.14 11.29 19.44
CA LYS A 9 6.95 12.14 19.44
C LYS A 9 6.12 11.90 18.16
N PRO A 10 4.80 11.72 18.28
CA PRO A 10 3.95 11.48 17.11
C PRO A 10 4.07 12.65 16.14
N ARG A 11 4.16 12.32 14.85
CA ARG A 11 4.32 13.31 13.78
C ARG A 11 3.10 14.24 13.77
N PRO A 12 3.29 15.58 13.66
CA PRO A 12 2.17 16.51 13.57
C PRO A 12 1.21 16.15 12.43
N ALA A 13 -0.09 16.35 12.64
CA ALA A 13 -1.16 16.03 11.70
C ALA A 13 -0.90 16.56 10.28
N LEU A 14 -0.36 17.78 10.17
CA LEU A 14 -0.01 18.41 8.90
C LEU A 14 0.91 17.53 8.03
N PHE A 15 1.82 16.80 8.67
CA PHE A 15 2.82 15.94 8.02
C PHE A 15 2.37 14.48 7.93
N ARG A 16 1.09 14.18 8.21
CA ARG A 16 0.48 12.86 8.05
C ARG A 16 -0.48 12.88 6.85
N ALA A 17 -0.48 11.81 6.07
CA ALA A 17 -1.27 11.70 4.84
C ALA A 17 -2.78 11.85 5.11
N LEU A 18 -3.24 11.39 6.28
CA LEU A 18 -4.63 11.37 6.69
C LEU A 18 -4.90 12.34 7.86
N GLY A 19 -3.97 13.26 8.13
CA GLY A 19 -4.11 14.22 9.23
C GLY A 19 -4.07 13.53 10.58
N ASN A 20 -5.09 13.77 11.40
CA ASN A 20 -5.26 13.12 12.70
C ASN A 20 -5.85 11.70 12.59
N ASN A 21 -6.38 11.32 11.42
CA ASN A 21 -7.05 10.04 11.26
C ASN A 21 -6.02 8.93 11.03
N GLU A 22 -6.24 7.77 11.64
CA GLU A 22 -5.55 6.54 11.28
C GLU A 22 -6.19 5.91 10.03
N PRO A 23 -5.50 4.99 9.33
CA PRO A 23 -6.15 4.09 8.39
C PRO A 23 -7.37 3.40 9.02
N PRO A 24 -8.48 3.23 8.28
CA PRO A 24 -9.69 2.59 8.78
C PRO A 24 -9.43 1.21 9.37
N THR A 25 -10.19 0.81 10.39
CA THR A 25 -10.09 -0.52 11.00
C THR A 25 -10.64 -1.63 10.10
N GLU A 26 -11.52 -1.29 9.17
CA GLU A 26 -12.12 -2.22 8.20
C GLU A 26 -12.21 -1.54 6.82
N ILE A 27 -11.98 -2.32 5.78
CA ILE A 27 -12.22 -1.94 4.39
C ILE A 27 -12.89 -3.10 3.64
N SER A 28 -13.54 -2.79 2.51
CA SER A 28 -13.90 -3.80 1.52
C SER A 28 -13.05 -3.64 0.26
N ALA A 29 -12.58 -4.75 -0.30
CA ALA A 29 -11.82 -4.79 -1.54
C ALA A 29 -12.47 -5.81 -2.49
N ASP A 30 -12.89 -5.37 -3.67
CA ASP A 30 -13.65 -6.15 -4.65
C ASP A 30 -14.84 -6.91 -4.04
N GLY A 31 -15.56 -6.27 -3.09
CA GLY A 31 -16.71 -6.84 -2.39
C GLY A 31 -16.38 -7.79 -1.24
N GLN A 32 -15.09 -8.06 -0.97
CA GLN A 32 -14.65 -8.87 0.16
C GLN A 32 -14.23 -8.00 1.33
N ARG A 33 -14.53 -8.44 2.56
CA ARG A 33 -14.26 -7.65 3.78
C ARG A 33 -12.91 -8.00 4.39
N TYR A 34 -12.19 -6.97 4.79
CA TYR A 34 -10.86 -7.09 5.40
C TYR A 34 -10.72 -6.20 6.63
N VAL A 35 -10.08 -6.74 7.69
CA VAL A 35 -9.87 -6.05 8.97
C VAL A 35 -8.39 -5.72 9.15
N GLN A 36 -8.11 -4.52 9.67
CA GLN A 36 -6.75 -4.03 9.90
C GLN A 36 -6.01 -4.93 10.87
N VAL A 37 -4.83 -5.39 10.46
CA VAL A 37 -3.90 -6.17 11.28
C VAL A 37 -2.84 -5.26 11.87
N THR A 38 -2.21 -4.45 11.02
CA THR A 38 -1.16 -3.51 11.46
C THR A 38 -1.03 -2.34 10.50
N ILE A 39 -0.48 -1.23 11.00
CA ILE A 39 -0.13 -0.05 10.21
C ILE A 39 1.39 -0.05 10.06
N PHE A 40 1.89 -0.20 8.84
CA PHE A 40 3.33 -0.22 8.56
C PHE A 40 3.95 1.17 8.60
N LYS A 41 3.29 2.14 7.97
CA LYS A 41 3.77 3.52 7.92
C LYS A 41 2.62 4.51 7.82
N HIS A 42 2.85 5.70 8.34
CA HIS A 42 2.01 6.85 8.10
C HIS A 42 2.86 8.10 7.92
N ASP A 43 3.19 8.37 6.67
CA ASP A 43 4.03 9.50 6.29
C ASP A 43 3.23 10.65 5.69
N SER A 44 3.91 11.65 5.13
CA SER A 44 3.26 12.82 4.54
C SER A 44 2.53 12.52 3.24
N TRP A 45 2.80 11.39 2.59
CA TRP A 45 2.26 11.04 1.28
C TRP A 45 1.23 9.93 1.37
N ALA A 46 1.48 8.90 2.18
CA ALA A 46 0.57 7.79 2.36
C ALA A 46 0.58 7.21 3.77
N ALA A 47 -0.53 6.57 4.11
CA ALA A 47 -0.60 5.60 5.18
C ALA A 47 -0.73 4.20 4.56
N THR A 48 0.03 3.22 5.05
CA THR A 48 -0.01 1.85 4.54
C THR A 48 -0.36 0.90 5.68
N GLY A 49 -1.42 0.13 5.50
CA GLY A 49 -1.86 -0.89 6.45
C GLY A 49 -1.92 -2.27 5.82
N LEU A 50 -1.69 -3.28 6.66
CA LEU A 50 -1.98 -4.68 6.38
C LEU A 50 -3.39 -5.00 6.85
N TYR A 51 -4.17 -5.67 6.01
CA TYR A 51 -5.51 -6.11 6.34
C TYR A 51 -5.67 -7.59 6.05
N ALA A 52 -6.40 -8.32 6.88
CA ALA A 52 -6.69 -9.74 6.73
C ALA A 52 -8.16 -9.97 6.42
N HIS A 53 -8.46 -10.94 5.55
CA HIS A 53 -9.82 -11.29 5.19
C HIS A 53 -10.58 -11.79 6.42
N VAL A 54 -11.85 -11.40 6.57
CA VAL A 54 -12.66 -11.75 7.76
C VAL A 54 -12.82 -13.26 7.95
N ASP A 55 -13.05 -13.99 6.85
CA ASP A 55 -13.29 -15.44 6.89
C ASP A 55 -12.00 -16.27 6.74
N ASP A 56 -10.89 -15.66 6.35
CA ASP A 56 -9.61 -16.35 6.13
C ASP A 56 -8.43 -15.43 6.46
N PRO A 57 -7.92 -15.46 7.71
CA PRO A 57 -6.83 -14.60 8.14
C PRO A 57 -5.50 -14.81 7.39
N SER A 58 -5.36 -15.91 6.62
CA SER A 58 -4.18 -16.15 5.79
C SER A 58 -4.20 -15.31 4.51
N ASN A 59 -5.39 -14.96 4.01
CA ASN A 59 -5.59 -14.07 2.89
C ASN A 59 -5.47 -12.61 3.35
N LYS A 60 -4.33 -11.99 3.04
CA LYS A 60 -4.04 -10.61 3.44
C LYS A 60 -3.83 -9.70 2.25
N ILE A 61 -4.11 -8.42 2.45
CA ILE A 61 -3.89 -7.35 1.48
C ILE A 61 -3.13 -6.19 2.11
N ILE A 62 -2.38 -5.46 1.29
CA ILE A 62 -1.84 -4.16 1.61
C ILE A 62 -2.79 -3.11 1.07
N ALA A 63 -3.20 -2.16 1.91
CA ALA A 63 -3.94 -0.98 1.50
C ALA A 63 -3.11 0.28 1.75
N LYS A 64 -2.90 1.06 0.70
CA LYS A 64 -2.15 2.31 0.72
C LYS A 64 -3.10 3.49 0.52
N PHE A 65 -3.37 4.17 1.62
CA PHE A 65 -4.22 5.36 1.69
C PHE A 65 -3.38 6.58 1.37
N ASN A 66 -3.54 7.10 0.16
CA ASN A 66 -2.81 8.29 -0.28
C ASN A 66 -3.39 9.56 0.34
N ARG A 67 -2.57 10.60 0.37
CA ARG A 67 -2.84 11.85 1.08
C ARG A 67 -4.24 12.40 0.80
N GLN A 68 -4.94 12.73 1.87
CA GLN A 68 -6.19 13.51 1.89
C GLN A 68 -6.00 14.84 2.65
N GLN A 69 -5.02 14.90 3.55
CA GLN A 69 -4.74 16.08 4.37
C GLN A 69 -4.31 17.29 3.54
N SER A 70 -5.02 18.42 3.68
CA SER A 70 -4.63 19.69 3.06
C SER A 70 -3.27 20.18 3.56
N ILE A 71 -2.54 20.93 2.72
CA ILE A 71 -1.29 21.61 3.10
C ILE A 71 -1.55 23.11 3.01
N LEU A 72 -1.38 23.83 4.12
CA LEU A 72 -1.53 25.30 4.19
C LEU A 72 -2.84 25.81 3.54
N GLY A 73 -3.94 25.08 3.72
CA GLY A 73 -5.25 25.42 3.16
C GLY A 73 -5.51 24.96 1.73
N LEU A 74 -4.50 24.42 1.03
CA LEU A 74 -4.68 23.86 -0.31
C LEU A 74 -5.21 22.42 -0.22
N PRO A 75 -6.36 22.09 -0.86
CA PRO A 75 -6.87 20.73 -0.87
C PRO A 75 -5.90 19.83 -1.64
N MET A 76 -5.54 18.69 -1.06
CA MET A 76 -4.59 17.72 -1.65
C MET A 76 -5.26 16.41 -2.08
N THR A 77 -6.59 16.36 -2.07
CA THR A 77 -7.36 15.14 -2.40
C THR A 77 -7.15 14.70 -3.86
N TRP A 78 -7.01 15.67 -4.78
CA TRP A 78 -6.67 15.42 -6.18
C TRP A 78 -5.30 14.74 -6.32
N LEU A 79 -4.34 15.09 -5.48
CA LEU A 79 -3.03 14.46 -5.50
C LEU A 79 -3.12 13.01 -5.03
N GLY A 80 -3.86 12.76 -3.95
CA GLY A 80 -4.10 11.40 -3.47
C GLY A 80 -4.76 10.52 -4.54
N TRP A 81 -5.68 11.09 -5.30
CA TRP A 81 -6.31 10.42 -6.45
C TRP A 81 -5.33 10.13 -7.59
N ILE A 82 -4.50 11.11 -8.00
CA ILE A 82 -3.50 10.91 -9.07
C ILE A 82 -2.51 9.81 -8.67
N LEU A 83 -2.01 9.84 -7.43
CA LEU A 83 -1.05 8.84 -6.93
C LEU A 83 -1.65 7.43 -6.91
N ALA A 84 -2.87 7.28 -6.38
CA ALA A 84 -3.56 5.99 -6.36
C ALA A 84 -3.85 5.47 -7.78
N SER A 85 -4.27 6.37 -8.69
CA SER A 85 -4.60 6.01 -10.08
C SER A 85 -3.35 5.58 -10.85
N GLY A 86 -2.23 6.26 -10.67
CA GLY A 86 -0.95 5.89 -11.30
C GLY A 86 -0.46 4.52 -10.85
N GLU A 87 -0.50 4.25 -9.54
CA GLU A 87 -0.13 2.96 -8.98
C GLU A 87 -1.03 1.83 -9.49
N HIS A 88 -2.34 2.05 -9.47
CA HIS A 88 -3.30 1.08 -10.00
C HIS A 88 -3.10 0.83 -11.50
N THR A 89 -2.82 1.86 -12.29
CA THR A 89 -2.55 1.74 -13.73
C THR A 89 -1.33 0.87 -14.00
N ILE A 90 -0.21 1.15 -13.33
CA ILE A 90 1.04 0.39 -13.49
C ILE A 90 0.81 -1.08 -13.13
N MET A 91 0.20 -1.33 -11.98
CA MET A 91 -0.01 -2.70 -11.52
C MET A 91 -1.03 -3.45 -12.40
N LYS A 92 -2.04 -2.77 -12.94
CA LYS A 92 -3.00 -3.37 -13.89
C LYS A 92 -2.36 -3.71 -15.22
N VAL A 93 -1.48 -2.84 -15.72
CA VAL A 93 -0.70 -3.13 -16.93
C VAL A 93 0.22 -4.32 -16.70
N MET A 94 0.70 -4.55 -15.48
CA MET A 94 1.59 -5.66 -15.11
C MET A 94 0.87 -6.87 -14.49
N ALA A 95 -0.46 -6.95 -14.58
CA ALA A 95 -1.24 -7.98 -13.87
C ALA A 95 -1.01 -9.41 -14.37
N ASP A 96 -0.44 -9.59 -15.55
CA ASP A 96 -0.05 -10.88 -16.14
C ASP A 96 1.31 -11.39 -15.64
N GLU A 97 2.08 -10.55 -14.94
CA GLU A 97 3.40 -10.92 -14.42
C GLU A 97 3.27 -11.63 -13.06
N PRO A 98 3.68 -12.91 -12.93
CA PRO A 98 3.53 -13.67 -11.69
C PRO A 98 4.28 -13.07 -10.49
N THR A 99 5.36 -12.32 -10.73
CA THR A 99 6.15 -11.68 -9.67
C THR A 99 5.53 -10.38 -9.15
N ILE A 100 4.45 -9.89 -9.78
CA ILE A 100 3.75 -8.68 -9.37
C ILE A 100 2.49 -9.06 -8.60
N ALA A 101 2.28 -8.41 -7.45
CA ALA A 101 1.10 -8.68 -6.62
C ALA A 101 -0.19 -8.38 -7.40
N ARG A 102 -1.17 -9.28 -7.27
CA ARG A 102 -2.54 -9.03 -7.75
C ARG A 102 -3.08 -7.74 -7.13
N THR A 103 -3.77 -6.94 -7.93
CA THR A 103 -4.45 -5.72 -7.47
C THR A 103 -5.94 -5.90 -7.25
N PHE A 104 -6.51 -4.93 -6.54
CA PHE A 104 -7.95 -4.79 -6.32
C PHE A 104 -8.44 -3.51 -7.02
N ASP A 105 -9.57 -3.60 -7.72
CA ASP A 105 -10.10 -2.51 -8.56
C ASP A 105 -11.05 -1.58 -7.78
N VAL A 106 -11.77 -2.13 -6.80
CA VAL A 106 -12.77 -1.40 -6.01
C VAL A 106 -12.44 -1.50 -4.54
N ILE A 107 -12.15 -0.33 -3.93
CA ILE A 107 -11.97 -0.20 -2.49
C ILE A 107 -13.11 0.62 -1.91
N GLU A 108 -13.68 0.14 -0.83
CA GLU A 108 -14.76 0.80 -0.10
C GLU A 108 -14.42 0.94 1.38
N ILE A 109 -14.79 2.09 1.95
CA ILE A 109 -14.76 2.36 3.39
C ILE A 109 -16.19 2.73 3.79
N GLU A 110 -16.75 2.05 4.80
CA GLU A 110 -18.13 2.27 5.25
C GLU A 110 -19.15 2.22 4.09
N GLY A 111 -18.96 1.27 3.16
CA GLY A 111 -19.83 1.09 1.99
C GLY A 111 -19.73 2.18 0.92
N LYS A 112 -18.74 3.09 1.02
CA LYS A 112 -18.47 4.12 0.01
C LYS A 112 -17.20 3.81 -0.74
N ARG A 113 -17.28 3.78 -2.06
CA ARG A 113 -16.10 3.67 -2.93
C ARG A 113 -15.17 4.84 -2.71
N VAL A 114 -13.88 4.53 -2.52
CA VAL A 114 -12.80 5.51 -2.36
C VAL A 114 -11.77 5.37 -3.46
N SER A 115 -11.30 6.51 -3.97
CA SER A 115 -10.38 6.56 -5.12
C SER A 115 -8.96 6.99 -4.77
N HIS A 116 -8.70 7.29 -3.49
CA HIS A 116 -7.37 7.66 -2.98
C HIS A 116 -6.63 6.47 -2.36
N VAL A 117 -7.19 5.26 -2.48
CA VAL A 117 -6.62 4.03 -1.92
C VAL A 117 -6.25 3.10 -3.07
N ALA A 118 -5.02 2.60 -3.04
CA ALA A 118 -4.58 1.49 -3.87
C ALA A 118 -4.38 0.26 -2.97
N ALA A 119 -4.80 -0.91 -3.43
CA ALA A 119 -4.58 -2.15 -2.69
C ALA A 119 -4.09 -3.28 -3.59
N HIS A 120 -3.29 -4.16 -3.00
CA HIS A 120 -2.76 -5.35 -3.66
C HIS A 120 -2.61 -6.50 -2.65
N ALA A 121 -2.52 -7.73 -3.16
CA ALA A 121 -2.30 -8.91 -2.35
C ALA A 121 -1.00 -8.77 -1.53
N PHE A 122 -1.05 -9.20 -0.28
CA PHE A 122 0.15 -9.27 0.54
C PHE A 122 1.03 -10.42 0.08
N ILE A 123 2.30 -10.14 -0.15
CA ILE A 123 3.31 -11.16 -0.45
C ILE A 123 4.08 -11.40 0.85
N GLU A 124 3.99 -12.62 1.37
CA GLU A 124 4.80 -13.05 2.52
C GLU A 124 6.29 -12.99 2.16
N GLY A 125 7.07 -12.35 3.02
CA GLY A 125 8.49 -12.12 2.77
C GLY A 125 9.09 -11.11 3.74
N HIS A 126 10.31 -10.65 3.45
CA HIS A 126 10.98 -9.59 4.21
C HIS A 126 11.58 -8.55 3.25
N PRO A 127 11.67 -7.28 3.68
CA PRO A 127 12.42 -6.27 2.95
C PRO A 127 13.91 -6.65 2.86
N LEU A 128 14.49 -6.51 1.67
CA LEU A 128 15.92 -6.74 1.47
C LEU A 128 16.77 -5.74 2.27
N THR A 129 17.77 -6.27 2.96
CA THR A 129 18.81 -5.52 3.67
C THR A 129 20.16 -5.65 2.95
N PRO A 130 21.13 -4.73 3.16
CA PRO A 130 22.39 -4.72 2.42
C PRO A 130 23.22 -6.02 2.50
N ASN A 131 22.99 -6.86 3.53
CA ASN A 131 23.73 -8.10 3.75
C ASN A 131 22.91 -9.35 3.43
N ASP A 132 21.70 -9.20 2.89
CA ASP A 132 20.87 -10.34 2.52
C ASP A 132 21.50 -11.09 1.35
N ARG A 133 21.50 -12.42 1.47
CA ARG A 133 21.88 -13.30 0.36
C ARG A 133 20.64 -13.60 -0.46
N VAL A 134 20.69 -13.25 -1.73
CA VAL A 134 19.66 -13.60 -2.71
C VAL A 134 20.15 -14.79 -3.54
N THR A 135 19.21 -15.50 -4.17
CA THR A 135 19.56 -16.62 -5.06
C THR A 135 20.16 -16.11 -6.37
N ASP A 136 20.85 -16.97 -7.11
CA ASP A 136 21.49 -16.61 -8.38
C ASP A 136 20.45 -16.19 -9.44
N GLU A 137 19.19 -16.64 -9.29
CA GLU A 137 18.06 -16.30 -10.16
C GLU A 137 17.43 -14.93 -9.86
N PHE A 138 17.73 -14.31 -8.71
CA PHE A 138 17.10 -13.06 -8.29
C PHE A 138 17.32 -11.92 -9.29
N PHE A 139 18.57 -11.63 -9.64
CA PHE A 139 18.90 -10.53 -10.57
C PHE A 139 18.46 -10.80 -12.01
N PRO A 140 18.63 -12.02 -12.57
CA PRO A 140 18.03 -12.38 -13.85
C PRO A 140 16.52 -12.14 -13.88
N THR A 141 15.79 -12.64 -12.88
CA THR A 141 14.33 -12.47 -12.80
C THR A 141 13.94 -11.00 -12.71
N LEU A 142 14.62 -10.23 -11.85
CA LEU A 142 14.38 -8.79 -11.72
C LEU A 142 14.61 -8.06 -13.03
N LYS A 143 15.69 -8.39 -13.75
CA LYS A 143 16.01 -7.79 -15.04
C LYS A 143 14.91 -8.06 -16.07
N GLU A 144 14.41 -9.29 -16.17
CA GLU A 144 13.32 -9.65 -17.07
C GLU A 144 12.04 -8.85 -16.77
N VAL A 145 11.71 -8.68 -15.49
CA VAL A 145 10.55 -7.88 -15.05
C VAL A 145 10.74 -6.40 -15.41
N LEU A 146 11.94 -5.85 -15.23
CA LEU A 146 12.25 -4.47 -15.61
C LEU A 146 12.20 -4.25 -17.13
N GLU A 147 12.68 -5.20 -17.92
CA GLU A 147 12.57 -5.16 -19.39
C GLU A 147 11.11 -5.18 -19.85
N LYS A 148 10.26 -6.00 -19.20
CA LYS A 148 8.81 -6.00 -19.44
C LYS A 148 8.18 -4.65 -19.09
N LEU A 149 8.51 -4.05 -17.95
CA LEU A 149 8.05 -2.70 -17.58
C LEU A 149 8.43 -1.66 -18.64
N HIS A 150 9.70 -1.61 -19.03
CA HIS A 150 10.17 -0.66 -20.05
C HIS A 150 9.52 -0.89 -21.42
N SER A 151 9.30 -2.15 -21.82
CA SER A 151 8.62 -2.47 -23.09
C SER A 151 7.18 -1.94 -23.15
N ARG A 152 6.55 -1.77 -21.98
CA ARG A 152 5.18 -1.24 -21.82
C ARG A 152 5.15 0.29 -21.64
N LYS A 153 6.30 0.95 -21.75
CA LYS A 153 6.49 2.40 -21.56
C LYS A 153 6.08 2.89 -20.18
N ILE A 154 6.33 2.06 -19.18
CA ILE A 154 6.23 2.38 -17.75
C ILE A 154 7.61 2.79 -17.24
#